data_AF-A0A4Y7RNW5-F1
#
_entry.id   AF-A0A4Y7RNW5-F1
#
_cell.length_a   1.000
_cell.length_b   1.000
_cell.length_c   1.000
_cell.angle_alpha   90.00
_cell.angle_beta   90.00
_cell.angle_gamma   90.00
#
_symmetry.space_group_name_H-M   'P 1'
#
loop_
_entity.id
_entity.type
_entity.pdbx_description
1 polymer ?
#
loop_
_entity_poly.entity_id
_entity_poly.type
_entity_poly.pdbx_seq_one_letter_code
_entity_poly.pdbx_strand_id
1 'polypeptide(L)'
;MLKYTPKEIVERKALVINPAKTCQPIGAILASKGIRNCMPLTHGSQGCSSYLRMTLARHYREPSYRRHYLIFRGHGGFRRPEQLAGSH
;
A
#
# COMPACT_ATOMS: atom_id res chain seq x y z
N MET A 1 -5.33 28.20 5.69
CA MET A 1 -4.69 26.91 5.32
C MET A 1 -3.23 26.99 5.75
N LEU A 2 -2.64 25.95 6.36
CA LEU A 2 -1.26 25.97 6.91
C LEU A 2 -0.95 27.15 7.86
N LYS A 3 -1.78 27.39 8.88
CA LYS A 3 -1.60 28.51 9.83
C LYS A 3 -0.39 28.35 10.79
N TYR A 4 0.17 27.14 10.89
CA TYR A 4 1.21 26.77 11.85
C TYR A 4 2.61 26.63 11.23
N THR A 5 2.77 26.99 9.95
CA THR A 5 4.08 27.01 9.30
C THR A 5 4.71 28.39 9.54
N PRO A 6 5.77 28.51 10.37
CA PRO A 6 6.41 29.79 10.64
C PRO A 6 7.14 30.32 9.39
N LYS A 7 7.28 31.65 9.29
CA LYS A 7 8.04 32.31 8.23
C LYS A 7 9.56 32.12 8.39
N GLU A 8 10.01 31.95 9.63
CA GLU A 8 11.41 31.69 9.96
C GLU A 8 11.77 30.24 9.65
N ILE A 9 12.87 30.06 8.91
CA ILE A 9 13.34 28.75 8.48
C ILE A 9 14.23 28.18 9.58
N VAL A 10 13.70 27.18 10.28
CA VAL A 10 14.44 26.40 11.27
C VAL A 10 14.93 25.10 10.65
N GLU A 11 16.24 24.82 10.76
CA GLU A 11 16.79 23.52 10.38
C GLU A 11 16.29 22.42 11.31
N ARG A 12 15.53 21.48 10.77
CA ARG A 12 14.99 20.33 11.50
C ARG A 12 15.79 19.09 11.14
N LYS A 13 16.41 18.44 12.13
CA LYS A 13 17.26 17.25 11.91
C LYS A 13 16.51 15.92 11.97
N ALA A 14 15.46 15.81 12.80
CA ALA A 14 14.72 14.56 13.01
C ALA A 14 13.23 14.63 12.61
N LEU A 15 12.61 15.81 12.70
CA LEU A 15 11.18 15.98 12.43
C LEU A 15 10.92 16.07 10.92
N VAL A 16 10.10 15.17 10.40
CA VAL A 16 9.64 15.16 9.01
C VAL A 16 8.20 15.64 8.93
N ILE A 17 7.97 16.77 8.26
CA ILE A 17 6.64 17.35 8.06
C ILE A 17 6.34 17.30 6.56
N ASN A 18 5.15 16.83 6.18
CA ASN A 18 4.69 16.72 4.79
C ASN A 18 5.75 16.12 3.85
N PRO A 19 6.13 14.84 4.06
CA PRO A 19 7.19 14.21 3.27
C PRO A 19 6.84 14.19 1.77
N ALA A 20 7.79 14.56 0.92
CA ALA A 20 7.70 14.42 -0.52
C ALA A 20 8.09 13.02 -1.02
N LYS A 21 8.09 12.01 -0.13
CA LYS A 21 8.45 10.63 -0.43
C LYS A 21 7.46 9.66 0.19
N THR A 22 7.27 8.54 -0.49
CA THR A 22 6.45 7.42 -0.03
C THR A 22 7.33 6.18 0.15
N CYS A 23 6.78 5.12 0.75
CA CYS A 23 7.54 3.91 1.06
C CYS A 23 7.78 3.03 -0.17
N GLN A 24 8.86 2.24 -0.14
CA GLN A 24 9.30 1.32 -1.20
C GLN A 24 8.22 0.43 -1.85
N PRO A 25 7.25 -0.18 -1.12
CA PRO A 25 6.33 -1.15 -1.73
C PRO A 25 5.37 -0.52 -2.75
N ILE A 26 5.18 0.80 -2.76
CA ILE A 26 4.38 1.45 -3.81
C ILE A 26 5.01 1.28 -5.20
N GLY A 27 6.35 1.38 -5.26
CA GLY A 27 7.11 1.22 -6.50
C GLY A 27 7.10 -0.22 -6.97
N ALA A 28 7.27 -1.18 -6.04
CA ALA A 28 7.22 -2.60 -6.36
C ALA A 28 5.87 -3.01 -6.97
N ILE A 29 4.76 -2.57 -6.37
CA ILE A 29 3.41 -2.85 -6.89
C ILE A 29 3.17 -2.19 -8.24
N LEU A 30 3.64 -0.94 -8.43
CA LEU A 30 3.52 -0.24 -9.69
C LEU A 30 4.29 -0.95 -10.81
N ALA A 31 5.50 -1.44 -10.52
CA ALA A 31 6.29 -2.23 -11.46
C ALA A 31 5.59 -3.57 -11.81
N SER A 32 5.06 -4.28 -10.80
CA SER A 32 4.32 -5.53 -11.02
C SER A 32 3.05 -5.34 -11.86
N LYS A 33 2.41 -4.16 -11.82
CA LYS A 33 1.25 -3.84 -12.67
C LYS A 33 1.60 -3.85 -14.17
N GLY A 34 2.87 -3.64 -14.53
CA GLY A 34 3.34 -3.71 -15.92
C GLY A 34 3.49 -5.14 -16.45
N ILE A 35 3.47 -6.16 -15.58
CA ILE A 35 3.63 -7.55 -15.98
C ILE A 35 2.26 -8.15 -16.33
N ARG A 36 2.12 -8.68 -17.55
CA ARG A 36 0.89 -9.32 -18.02
C ARG A 36 0.50 -10.47 -17.09
N ASN A 37 -0.76 -10.50 -16.66
CA ASN A 37 -1.33 -11.52 -15.76
C ASN A 37 -0.59 -11.67 -14.41
N CYS A 38 0.08 -10.61 -13.93
CA CYS A 38 0.71 -10.61 -12.62
C CYS A 38 -0.26 -10.15 -11.53
N MET A 39 -0.28 -10.88 -10.41
CA MET A 39 -0.99 -10.47 -9.19
C MET A 39 0.03 -10.00 -8.15
N PRO A 40 0.08 -8.70 -7.82
CA PRO A 40 1.05 -8.18 -6.86
C PRO A 40 0.70 -8.64 -5.43
N LEU A 41 1.65 -9.33 -4.79
CA LEU A 41 1.54 -9.78 -3.41
C LEU A 41 2.37 -8.87 -2.49
N THR A 42 1.71 -8.24 -1.54
CA THR A 42 2.37 -7.51 -0.45
C THR A 42 2.43 -8.39 0.79
N HIS A 43 3.61 -8.90 1.13
CA HIS A 43 3.81 -9.58 2.40
C HIS A 43 3.89 -8.55 3.54
N GLY A 44 3.00 -8.66 4.53
CA GLY A 44 2.95 -7.73 5.65
C GLY A 44 1.52 -7.54 6.18
N SER A 45 1.30 -6.44 6.89
CA SER A 45 -0.02 -6.13 7.45
C SER A 45 -1.02 -5.76 6.34
N GLN A 46 -2.28 -6.14 6.54
CA GLN A 46 -3.39 -5.78 5.63
C GLN A 46 -3.51 -4.25 5.41
N GLY A 47 -3.11 -3.46 6.42
CA GLY A 47 -3.08 -2.01 6.35
C GLY A 47 -2.14 -1.49 5.24
N CYS A 48 -0.95 -2.08 5.11
CA CYS A 48 0.00 -1.71 4.06
C CYS A 48 -0.60 -1.97 2.67
N SER A 49 -1.17 -3.15 2.44
CA SER A 49 -1.80 -3.52 1.17
C SER A 49 -2.96 -2.57 0.79
N SER A 50 -3.78 -2.20 1.78
CA SER A 50 -4.93 -1.33 1.56
C SER A 50 -4.51 0.11 1.23
N TYR A 51 -3.53 0.65 1.94
CA TYR A 51 -3.02 2.01 1.72
C TYR A 51 -2.41 2.19 0.32
N LEU A 52 -1.58 1.23 -0.11
CA LEU A 52 -0.91 1.26 -1.41
C LEU A 52 -1.92 1.17 -2.56
N ARG A 53 -2.89 0.27 -2.42
CA ARG A 53 -4.00 0.10 -3.37
C ARG A 53 -4.79 1.40 -3.51
N MET A 54 -5.19 2.01 -2.39
CA MET A 54 -5.97 3.25 -2.38
C MET A 54 -5.19 4.42 -2.99
N THR A 55 -3.89 4.53 -2.70
CA THR A 55 -3.04 5.61 -3.22
C THR A 55 -2.96 5.54 -4.75
N LEU A 56 -2.70 4.35 -5.29
CA LEU A 56 -2.63 4.14 -6.75
C LEU A 56 -4.00 4.30 -7.42
N ALA A 57 -5.08 3.82 -6.79
CA ALA A 57 -6.43 3.98 -7.34
C ALA A 57 -6.86 5.45 -7.40
N ARG A 58 -6.50 6.27 -6.40
CA ARG A 58 -6.79 7.70 -6.41
C ARG A 58 -5.98 8.46 -7.45
N HIS A 59 -4.72 8.08 -7.65
CA HIS A 59 -3.85 8.76 -8.62
C HIS A 59 -4.24 8.43 -10.08
N TYR A 60 -4.46 7.15 -10.39
CA TYR A 60 -4.76 6.70 -11.75
C TYR A 60 -6.25 6.63 -12.07
N ARG A 61 -7.13 6.80 -11.07
CA ARG A 61 -8.60 6.62 -11.19
C ARG A 61 -9.04 5.23 -11.66
N GLU A 62 -8.15 4.24 -11.55
CA GLU A 62 -8.36 2.87 -11.99
C GLU A 62 -8.40 1.92 -10.78
N PRO A 63 -9.17 0.81 -10.84
CA PRO A 63 -9.08 -0.21 -9.82
C PRO A 63 -7.69 -0.85 -9.84
N SER A 64 -6.89 -0.57 -8.82
CA SER A 64 -5.63 -1.26 -8.55
C SER A 64 -5.95 -2.69 -8.08
N TYR A 65 -5.82 -3.65 -9.01
CA TYR A 65 -5.86 -5.12 -8.90
C TYR A 65 -6.82 -5.76 -7.87
N ARG A 66 -7.57 -6.79 -8.29
CA ARG A 66 -8.49 -7.50 -7.39
C ARG A 66 -7.69 -8.26 -6.32
N ARG A 67 -8.00 -8.01 -5.05
CA ARG A 67 -7.39 -8.73 -3.93
C ARG A 67 -7.78 -10.20 -3.99
N HIS A 68 -6.77 -11.05 -4.00
CA HIS A 68 -6.87 -12.39 -3.47
C HIS A 68 -5.97 -12.42 -2.24
N TYR A 69 -6.61 -12.32 -1.07
CA TYR A 69 -5.95 -12.12 0.21
C TYR A 69 -5.05 -13.31 0.56
N LEU A 70 -3.82 -13.02 0.98
CA LEU A 70 -3.00 -13.94 1.76
C LEU A 70 -2.98 -13.42 3.20
N ILE A 71 -3.93 -13.86 4.02
CA ILE A 71 -3.91 -13.59 5.47
C ILE A 71 -2.96 -14.61 6.09
N PHE A 72 -1.67 -14.29 6.20
CA PHE A 72 -0.82 -14.93 7.19
C PHE A 72 -1.12 -14.29 8.55
N ARG A 73 -2.17 -14.78 9.22
CA ARG A 73 -2.11 -14.85 10.68
C ARG A 73 -1.09 -15.94 10.98
N GLY A 74 -0.06 -15.60 11.77
CA GLY A 74 1.13 -16.39 12.10
C GLY A 74 1.12 -17.90 11.77
N HIS A 75 2.23 -18.37 11.21
CA HIS A 75 2.62 -19.79 11.08
C HIS A 75 1.70 -20.76 10.27
N GLY A 76 0.51 -20.37 9.81
CA GLY A 76 -0.37 -21.22 9.00
C GLY A 76 -0.29 -20.89 7.50
N GLY A 77 0.01 -21.90 6.66
CA GLY A 77 0.35 -21.79 5.24
C GLY A 77 -0.64 -21.09 4.28
N PHE A 78 -0.20 -20.99 3.02
CA PHE A 78 -0.86 -20.39 1.86
C PHE A 78 -2.29 -20.91 1.67
N ARG A 79 -3.31 -20.15 2.08
CA ARG A 79 -4.71 -20.45 1.72
C ARG A 79 -5.13 -19.68 0.49
N ARG A 80 -5.60 -20.42 -0.51
CA ARG A 80 -6.12 -19.84 -1.75
C ARG A 80 -7.44 -19.12 -1.44
N PRO A 81 -7.74 -18.04 -2.16
CA PRO A 81 -8.97 -17.27 -2.01
C PRO A 81 -10.26 -18.05 -2.27
N GLU A 82 -10.17 -19.12 -3.07
CA GLU A 82 -11.24 -20.10 -3.27
C GLU A 82 -11.77 -20.67 -1.92
N GLN A 83 -10.91 -20.71 -0.90
CA GLN A 83 -11.23 -21.26 0.42
C GLN A 83 -11.88 -20.26 1.37
N LEU A 84 -12.08 -19.00 0.98
CA LEU A 84 -12.73 -17.96 1.80
C LEU A 84 -14.19 -17.68 1.37
N ALA A 85 -14.64 -18.25 0.26
CA ALA A 85 -16.01 -18.06 -0.25
C ALA A 85 -17.06 -19.00 0.39
N GLY A 86 -16.65 -19.92 1.26
CA GLY A 86 -17.50 -20.97 1.86
C GLY A 86 -17.80 -20.82 3.34
N SER A 87 -17.58 -19.64 3.94
CA SER A 87 -17.91 -19.39 5.36
C SER A 87 -19.03 -18.34 5.47
N HIS A 88 -20.21 -18.71 4.99
CA HIS A 88 -21.50 -18.12 5.36
C HIS A 88 -22.55 -19.22 5.33
#